data_AF-A0AAN5TK63-F1
#
_entry.id   AF-A0AAN5TK63-F1
#
_cell.length_a   1.000
_cell.length_b   1.000
_cell.length_c   1.000
_cell.angle_alpha   90.00
_cell.angle_beta   90.00
_cell.angle_gamma   90.00
#
_symmetry.space_group_name_H-M   'P 1'
#
loop_
_entity.id
_entity.type
_entity.pdbx_description
1 polymer ?
#
loop_
_entity_poly.entity_id
_entity_poly.type
_entity_poly.pdbx_seq_one_letter_code
_entity_poly.pdbx_strand_id
1 'polypeptide(L)'
;MNSPSSFASQKFDRKLARTAIGRIKSSLKKFDSVADINTFRQGYHDAYHVQGQQSGETDLLTAMLGVEKLNDIPALALVVDEGLSWNQVIDRRKAMADRLSAFINHHAAKAHFRVPDNLYVQCVNLIELVQPLAIVEDKYESNYQEMVQAKDEGRLIEEFHHVFDHLVGSENPEQKHVYRAIALHFLAQEDSLMTKVRSSPAWELLILEVGTIATRWINTGEPIKTWRGIMALSGMFRLGEIYAGHQLAQSLFYKADTTRIDKQLALEVIEMTFEQYRQRRAQVPVFAHGDSETDLYRNYNTIVVEAIRNSDDPVEVDRLTRNLVTIQLEGAEKRMEGFAACALCILTPDFLPLHGVDPENERLHELRHKISAFPDTEAWCCELATTPQIKSLKARFK
;
A
#
# COMPACT_ATOMS: atom_id res chain seq x y z
N MET A 1 -14.07 -16.91 -26.31
CA MET A 1 -13.74 -15.57 -25.77
C MET A 1 -14.62 -15.34 -24.56
N ASN A 2 -14.08 -15.57 -23.36
CA ASN A 2 -14.79 -15.26 -22.12
C ASN A 2 -14.51 -13.80 -21.82
N SER A 3 -15.52 -12.94 -21.96
CA SER A 3 -15.47 -11.58 -21.43
C SER A 3 -15.04 -11.67 -19.97
N PRO A 4 -13.94 -11.02 -19.54
CA PRO A 4 -13.58 -11.01 -18.13
C PRO A 4 -14.75 -10.34 -17.41
N SER A 5 -15.43 -11.06 -16.52
CA SER A 5 -16.40 -10.42 -15.65
C SER A 5 -15.63 -9.39 -14.84
N SER A 6 -15.85 -8.11 -15.13
CA SER A 6 -15.20 -7.04 -14.39
C SER A 6 -15.55 -7.20 -12.91
N PHE A 7 -14.55 -7.37 -12.06
CA PHE A 7 -14.73 -7.40 -10.60
C PHE A 7 -15.47 -6.15 -10.10
N ALA A 8 -15.40 -5.04 -10.85
CA ALA A 8 -16.08 -3.77 -10.56
C ALA A 8 -17.60 -3.88 -10.41
N SER A 9 -18.26 -4.89 -11.00
CA SER A 9 -19.72 -5.06 -10.92
C SER A 9 -20.16 -6.18 -9.99
N GLN A 10 -19.23 -6.92 -9.39
CA GLN A 10 -19.55 -8.03 -8.51
C GLN A 10 -19.97 -7.52 -7.13
N LYS A 11 -21.13 -7.99 -6.68
CA LYS A 11 -21.68 -7.67 -5.36
C LYS A 11 -21.46 -8.83 -4.40
N PHE A 12 -21.33 -8.49 -3.12
CA PHE A 12 -21.34 -9.46 -2.06
C PHE A 12 -22.66 -10.24 -2.05
N ASP A 13 -22.54 -11.56 -2.06
CA ASP A 13 -23.68 -12.47 -2.14
C ASP A 13 -23.67 -13.50 -1.00
N ARG A 14 -24.68 -14.37 -0.99
CA ARG A 14 -24.82 -15.42 0.01
C ARG A 14 -23.69 -16.46 -0.05
N LYS A 15 -23.06 -16.66 -1.21
CA LYS A 15 -21.93 -17.59 -1.34
C LYS A 15 -20.71 -17.01 -0.64
N LEU A 16 -20.42 -15.74 -0.87
CA LEU A 16 -19.32 -15.03 -0.23
C LEU A 16 -19.53 -14.92 1.28
N ALA A 17 -20.76 -14.71 1.76
CA ALA A 17 -21.08 -14.76 3.18
C ALA A 17 -20.71 -16.09 3.84
N ARG A 18 -21.01 -17.22 3.19
CA ARG A 18 -20.64 -18.55 3.69
C ARG A 18 -19.12 -18.74 3.71
N THR A 19 -18.42 -18.24 2.69
CA THR A 19 -16.96 -18.25 2.65
C THR A 19 -16.36 -17.43 3.80
N ALA A 20 -16.86 -16.21 4.02
CA ALA A 20 -16.43 -15.36 5.13
C ALA A 20 -16.67 -16.02 6.49
N ILE A 21 -17.84 -16.64 6.72
CA ILE A 21 -18.11 -17.42 7.94
C ILE A 21 -17.11 -18.58 8.11
N GLY A 22 -16.80 -19.29 7.02
CA GLY A 22 -15.77 -20.33 7.04
C GLY A 22 -14.39 -19.81 7.44
N ARG A 23 -14.00 -18.63 6.92
CA ARG A 23 -12.76 -17.96 7.29
C ARG A 23 -12.78 -17.51 8.76
N ILE A 24 -13.87 -16.92 9.26
CA ILE A 24 -14.03 -16.55 10.68
C ILE A 24 -13.79 -17.77 11.57
N LYS A 25 -14.48 -18.88 11.28
CA LYS A 25 -14.34 -20.12 12.04
C LYS A 25 -12.89 -20.63 12.05
N SER A 26 -12.21 -20.59 10.90
CA SER A 26 -10.81 -21.02 10.79
C SER A 26 -9.89 -20.10 11.60
N SER A 27 -10.05 -18.79 11.48
CA SER A 27 -9.20 -17.79 12.13
C SER A 27 -9.31 -17.85 13.64
N LEU A 28 -10.53 -17.89 14.18
CA LEU A 28 -10.79 -17.98 15.63
C LEU A 28 -10.26 -19.27 16.27
N LYS A 29 -10.10 -20.34 15.49
CA LYS A 29 -9.53 -21.61 15.97
C LYS A 29 -8.00 -21.61 15.94
N LYS A 30 -7.40 -20.92 14.97
CA LYS A 30 -5.99 -21.07 14.63
C LYS A 30 -5.09 -20.01 15.24
N PHE A 31 -5.56 -18.78 15.43
CA PHE A 31 -4.70 -17.65 15.75
C PHE A 31 -5.02 -17.05 17.12
N ASP A 32 -4.00 -16.97 17.98
CA ASP A 32 -4.13 -16.42 19.33
C ASP A 32 -4.40 -14.91 19.34
N SER A 33 -4.04 -14.20 18.26
CA SER A 33 -4.27 -12.76 18.08
C SER A 33 -5.73 -12.36 17.98
N VAL A 34 -6.65 -13.33 17.95
CA VAL A 34 -8.11 -13.14 17.99
C VAL A 34 -8.79 -14.04 19.03
N ALA A 35 -8.02 -14.56 20.00
CA ALA A 35 -8.52 -15.52 21.00
C ALA A 35 -9.64 -14.94 21.88
N ASP A 36 -9.54 -13.67 22.30
CA ASP A 36 -10.57 -13.06 23.13
C ASP A 36 -11.87 -12.87 22.36
N ILE A 37 -11.80 -12.61 21.06
CA ILE A 37 -13.01 -12.58 20.21
C ILE A 37 -13.67 -13.96 20.16
N ASN A 38 -12.90 -15.04 20.14
CA ASN A 38 -13.47 -16.39 20.22
C ASN A 38 -14.14 -16.66 21.58
N THR A 39 -13.54 -16.18 22.68
CA THR A 39 -14.12 -16.26 24.02
C THR A 39 -15.43 -15.46 24.10
N PHE A 40 -15.43 -14.22 23.61
CA PHE A 40 -16.65 -13.41 23.50
C PHE A 40 -17.72 -14.11 22.67
N ARG A 41 -17.37 -14.65 21.50
CA ARG A 41 -18.30 -15.35 20.60
C ARG A 41 -19.01 -16.50 21.31
N GLN A 42 -18.30 -17.26 22.15
CA GLN A 42 -18.88 -18.35 22.95
C GLN A 42 -19.88 -17.81 23.97
N GLY A 43 -19.47 -16.86 24.82
CA GLY A 43 -20.35 -16.27 25.83
C GLY A 43 -21.56 -15.55 25.23
N TYR A 44 -21.39 -14.88 24.07
CA TYR A 44 -22.49 -14.27 23.34
C TYR A 44 -23.47 -15.32 22.82
N HIS A 45 -22.98 -16.41 22.23
CA HIS A 45 -23.85 -17.47 21.74
C HIS A 45 -24.68 -18.08 22.88
N ASP A 46 -24.06 -18.37 24.02
CA ASP A 46 -24.75 -18.95 25.18
C ASP A 46 -25.79 -17.99 25.79
N ALA A 47 -25.54 -16.68 25.74
CA ALA A 47 -26.41 -15.67 26.34
C ALA A 47 -27.60 -15.24 25.45
N TYR A 48 -27.52 -15.44 24.14
CA TYR A 48 -28.50 -14.91 23.18
C TYR A 48 -29.13 -15.95 22.26
N HIS A 49 -28.49 -17.09 22.03
CA HIS A 49 -29.02 -18.13 21.15
C HIS A 49 -29.47 -19.34 21.94
N VAL A 50 -30.73 -19.72 21.76
CA VAL A 50 -31.19 -21.07 22.13
C VAL A 50 -30.57 -22.06 21.13
N GLN A 51 -30.18 -23.25 21.60
CA GLN A 51 -29.57 -24.30 20.76
C GLN A 51 -30.24 -24.40 19.38
N GLY A 52 -29.50 -24.01 18.33
CA GLY A 52 -29.88 -24.21 16.93
C GLY A 52 -30.36 -23.01 16.12
N GLN A 53 -30.38 -21.77 16.64
CA GLN A 53 -30.97 -20.64 15.89
C GLN A 53 -30.01 -19.75 15.08
N GLN A 54 -28.74 -19.56 15.47
CA GLN A 54 -27.74 -18.84 14.67
C GLN A 54 -26.33 -19.16 15.20
N SER A 55 -25.32 -19.31 14.32
CA SER A 55 -23.95 -19.57 14.79
C SER A 55 -23.28 -18.26 15.23
N GLY A 56 -22.47 -18.30 16.29
CA GLY A 56 -21.78 -17.11 16.79
C GLY A 56 -20.87 -16.45 15.73
N GLU A 57 -20.35 -17.21 14.76
CA GLU A 57 -19.59 -16.66 13.62
C GLU A 57 -20.47 -15.83 12.68
N THR A 58 -21.74 -16.18 12.57
CA THR A 58 -22.71 -15.41 11.79
C THR A 58 -22.92 -14.03 12.42
N ASP A 59 -23.02 -13.97 13.75
CA ASP A 59 -23.18 -12.71 14.49
C ASP A 59 -21.97 -11.79 14.32
N LEU A 60 -20.76 -12.36 14.33
CA LEU A 60 -19.55 -11.58 14.07
C LEU A 60 -19.56 -11.01 12.65
N LEU A 61 -19.94 -11.80 11.63
CA LEU A 61 -20.03 -11.31 10.27
C LEU A 61 -21.09 -10.20 10.13
N THR A 62 -22.28 -10.38 10.69
CA THR A 62 -23.35 -9.38 10.60
C THR A 62 -22.97 -8.10 11.33
N ALA A 63 -22.29 -8.20 12.48
CA ALA A 63 -21.72 -7.05 13.19
C ALA A 63 -20.70 -6.28 12.35
N MET A 64 -19.73 -6.96 11.73
CA MET A 64 -18.75 -6.33 10.83
C MET A 64 -19.45 -5.57 9.69
N LEU A 65 -20.49 -6.17 9.10
CA LEU A 65 -21.24 -5.58 7.99
C LEU A 65 -22.26 -4.53 8.42
N GLY A 66 -22.55 -4.40 9.71
CA GLY A 66 -23.51 -3.43 10.26
C GLY A 66 -24.97 -3.80 9.97
N VAL A 67 -25.30 -5.09 9.99
CA VAL A 67 -26.66 -5.61 9.82
C VAL A 67 -27.04 -6.53 10.98
N GLU A 68 -28.33 -6.78 11.17
CA GLU A 68 -28.80 -7.71 12.20
C GLU A 68 -28.76 -9.17 11.70
N LYS A 69 -29.15 -9.42 10.45
CA LYS A 69 -29.27 -10.78 9.90
C LYS A 69 -28.59 -10.90 8.54
N LEU A 70 -28.15 -12.11 8.21
CA LEU A 70 -27.56 -12.41 6.89
C LEU A 70 -28.50 -12.07 5.72
N ASN A 71 -29.82 -12.17 5.93
CA ASN A 71 -30.81 -11.87 4.90
C ASN A 71 -30.94 -10.36 4.62
N ASP A 72 -30.38 -9.50 5.48
CA ASP A 72 -30.40 -8.05 5.29
C ASP A 72 -29.22 -7.58 4.43
N ILE A 73 -28.19 -8.41 4.26
CA ILE A 73 -26.98 -8.06 3.50
C ILE A 73 -27.26 -7.70 2.03
N PRO A 74 -28.13 -8.40 1.27
CA PRO A 74 -28.42 -8.02 -0.11
C PRO A 74 -28.90 -6.56 -0.27
N ALA A 75 -29.61 -6.03 0.73
CA ALA A 75 -30.10 -4.64 0.71
C ALA A 75 -28.96 -3.61 0.82
N LEU A 76 -27.81 -3.99 1.39
CA LEU A 76 -26.63 -3.12 1.47
C LEU A 76 -25.96 -2.92 0.09
N ALA A 77 -26.24 -3.80 -0.87
CA ALA A 77 -25.66 -3.76 -2.22
C ALA A 77 -24.12 -3.61 -2.24
N LEU A 78 -23.42 -4.20 -1.26
CA LEU A 78 -21.98 -4.06 -1.09
C LEU A 78 -21.22 -4.58 -2.32
N VAL A 79 -20.32 -3.75 -2.86
CA VAL A 79 -19.35 -4.16 -3.88
C VAL A 79 -18.22 -4.94 -3.21
N VAL A 80 -17.73 -6.01 -3.84
CA VAL A 80 -16.58 -6.79 -3.35
C VAL A 80 -15.30 -5.95 -3.28
N ASP A 81 -14.33 -6.37 -2.47
CA ASP A 81 -13.07 -5.62 -2.31
C ASP A 81 -12.26 -5.53 -3.62
N GLU A 82 -12.40 -6.52 -4.52
CA GLU A 82 -11.77 -6.49 -5.85
C GLU A 82 -12.32 -5.40 -6.78
N GLY A 83 -13.49 -4.84 -6.48
CA GLY A 83 -14.10 -3.75 -7.26
C GLY A 83 -13.75 -2.35 -6.78
N LEU A 84 -12.87 -2.22 -5.77
CA LEU A 84 -12.51 -0.95 -5.14
C LEU A 84 -11.04 -0.57 -5.34
N SER A 85 -10.74 0.72 -5.14
CA SER A 85 -9.36 1.19 -4.96
C SER A 85 -8.77 0.70 -3.64
N TRP A 86 -7.44 0.71 -3.54
CA TRP A 86 -6.75 0.20 -2.34
C TRP A 86 -7.12 0.99 -1.07
N ASN A 87 -7.17 2.33 -1.13
CA ASN A 87 -7.57 3.14 0.02
C ASN A 87 -9.03 2.88 0.43
N GLN A 88 -9.94 2.69 -0.53
CA GLN A 88 -11.32 2.36 -0.22
C GLN A 88 -11.45 1.02 0.51
N VAL A 89 -10.62 0.02 0.17
CA VAL A 89 -10.56 -1.25 0.91
C VAL A 89 -10.07 -1.04 2.34
N ILE A 90 -8.98 -0.27 2.52
CA ILE A 90 -8.44 0.05 3.86
C ILE A 90 -9.50 0.72 4.74
N ASP A 91 -10.16 1.77 4.24
CA ASP A 91 -11.12 2.54 5.03
C ASP A 91 -12.36 1.70 5.36
N ARG A 92 -12.79 0.87 4.42
CA ARG A 92 -13.87 -0.07 4.66
C ARG A 92 -13.52 -1.07 5.77
N ARG A 93 -12.31 -1.62 5.77
CA ARG A 93 -11.85 -2.57 6.79
C ARG A 93 -11.78 -1.93 8.18
N LYS A 94 -11.29 -0.68 8.27
CA LYS A 94 -11.35 0.11 9.53
C LYS A 94 -12.78 0.26 10.04
N ALA A 95 -13.70 0.67 9.17
CA ALA A 95 -15.12 0.81 9.54
C ALA A 95 -15.75 -0.52 10.00
N MET A 96 -15.36 -1.66 9.42
CA MET A 96 -15.80 -2.98 9.90
C MET A 96 -15.23 -3.31 11.28
N ALA A 97 -13.96 -2.98 11.54
CA ALA A 97 -13.33 -3.18 12.84
C ALA A 97 -13.98 -2.30 13.93
N ASP A 98 -14.31 -1.05 13.61
CA ASP A 98 -15.03 -0.13 14.51
C ASP A 98 -16.40 -0.70 14.91
N ARG A 99 -17.18 -1.17 13.92
CA ARG A 99 -18.49 -1.77 14.17
C ARG A 99 -18.39 -3.04 15.01
N LEU A 100 -17.42 -3.90 14.71
CA LEU A 100 -17.20 -5.13 15.48
C LEU A 100 -16.80 -4.82 16.93
N SER A 101 -15.90 -3.87 17.13
CA SER A 101 -15.49 -3.42 18.46
C SER A 101 -16.67 -2.85 19.24
N ALA A 102 -17.49 -2.00 18.62
CA ALA A 102 -18.69 -1.45 19.24
C ALA A 102 -19.71 -2.53 19.61
N PHE A 103 -19.93 -3.51 18.73
CA PHE A 103 -20.79 -4.66 18.98
C PHE A 103 -20.32 -5.47 20.19
N ILE A 104 -19.03 -5.82 20.24
CA ILE A 104 -18.45 -6.58 21.37
C ILE A 104 -18.62 -5.81 22.68
N ASN A 105 -18.27 -4.52 22.69
CA ASN A 105 -18.42 -3.66 23.87
C ASN A 105 -19.87 -3.60 24.36
N HIS A 106 -20.83 -3.43 23.45
CA HIS A 106 -22.25 -3.33 23.79
C HIS A 106 -22.77 -4.61 24.45
N HIS A 107 -22.31 -5.79 24.02
CA HIS A 107 -22.81 -7.07 24.50
C HIS A 107 -21.93 -7.74 25.56
N ALA A 108 -20.75 -7.20 25.86
CA ALA A 108 -19.75 -7.80 26.76
C ALA A 108 -20.33 -8.20 28.12
N ALA A 109 -21.08 -7.31 28.77
CA ALA A 109 -21.64 -7.57 30.10
C ALA A 109 -22.58 -8.77 30.13
N LYS A 110 -23.49 -8.88 29.15
CA LYS A 110 -24.45 -9.99 29.06
C LYS A 110 -23.79 -11.30 28.58
N ALA A 111 -22.72 -11.20 27.80
CA ALA A 111 -21.89 -12.33 27.42
C ALA A 111 -20.92 -12.78 28.54
N HIS A 112 -20.96 -12.16 29.73
CA HIS A 112 -20.00 -12.36 30.83
C HIS A 112 -18.54 -12.22 30.38
N PHE A 113 -18.29 -11.36 29.40
CA PHE A 113 -16.99 -11.14 28.78
C PHE A 113 -16.34 -9.88 29.35
N ARG A 114 -15.08 -10.02 29.81
CA ARG A 114 -14.26 -8.88 30.19
C ARG A 114 -13.58 -8.33 28.94
N VAL A 115 -13.88 -7.09 28.58
CA VAL A 115 -13.27 -6.42 27.43
C VAL A 115 -11.76 -6.23 27.66
N PRO A 116 -10.89 -6.75 26.77
CA PRO A 116 -9.45 -6.52 26.85
C PRO A 116 -9.07 -5.15 26.29
N ASP A 117 -7.98 -4.57 26.78
CA ASP A 117 -7.50 -3.25 26.35
C ASP A 117 -7.13 -3.21 24.86
N ASN A 118 -6.72 -4.35 24.30
CA ASN A 118 -6.33 -4.50 22.90
C ASN A 118 -7.48 -4.95 21.97
N LEU A 119 -8.74 -4.88 22.39
CA LEU A 119 -9.90 -5.39 21.63
C LEU A 119 -9.92 -4.87 20.18
N TYR A 120 -9.68 -3.57 19.98
CA TYR A 120 -9.72 -2.99 18.64
C TYR A 120 -8.65 -3.60 17.72
N VAL A 121 -7.46 -3.87 18.24
CA VAL A 121 -6.38 -4.54 17.49
C VAL A 121 -6.80 -5.95 17.09
N GLN A 122 -7.43 -6.71 17.99
CA GLN A 122 -7.96 -8.04 17.65
C GLN A 122 -9.06 -7.95 16.57
N CYS A 123 -9.90 -6.92 16.62
CA CYS A 123 -10.93 -6.70 15.59
C CYS A 123 -10.30 -6.45 14.22
N VAL A 124 -9.27 -5.60 14.15
CA VAL A 124 -8.51 -5.35 12.92
C VAL A 124 -7.87 -6.66 12.42
N ASN A 125 -7.19 -7.42 13.27
CA ASN A 125 -6.58 -8.69 12.90
C ASN A 125 -7.61 -9.68 12.34
N LEU A 126 -8.80 -9.79 12.97
CA LEU A 126 -9.85 -10.66 12.46
C LEU A 126 -10.34 -10.22 11.07
N ILE A 127 -10.51 -8.92 10.83
CA ILE A 127 -10.89 -8.39 9.52
C ILE A 127 -9.82 -8.69 8.46
N GLU A 128 -8.54 -8.52 8.78
CA GLU A 128 -7.42 -8.80 7.87
C GLU A 128 -7.25 -10.30 7.57
N LEU A 129 -7.54 -11.17 8.54
CA LEU A 129 -7.54 -12.63 8.37
C LEU A 129 -8.73 -13.13 7.55
N VAL A 130 -9.91 -12.55 7.75
CA VAL A 130 -11.17 -13.05 7.16
C VAL A 130 -11.44 -12.42 5.80
N GLN A 131 -11.10 -11.14 5.65
CA GLN A 131 -11.37 -10.32 4.47
C GLN A 131 -12.82 -10.51 4.01
N PRO A 132 -13.81 -10.06 4.82
CA PRO A 132 -15.20 -10.50 4.69
C PRO A 132 -15.80 -10.30 3.30
N LEU A 133 -15.34 -9.28 2.57
CA LEU A 133 -15.86 -8.90 1.25
C LEU A 133 -14.91 -9.25 0.09
N ALA A 134 -13.80 -9.94 0.35
CA ALA A 134 -12.85 -10.36 -0.68
C ALA A 134 -13.21 -11.74 -1.24
N ILE A 135 -13.33 -11.83 -2.56
CA ILE A 135 -13.54 -13.09 -3.28
C ILE A 135 -12.29 -13.97 -3.14
N VAL A 136 -11.13 -13.40 -3.46
CA VAL A 136 -9.84 -14.07 -3.37
C VAL A 136 -9.17 -13.66 -2.06
N GLU A 137 -8.99 -14.64 -1.19
CA GLU A 137 -8.30 -14.45 0.09
C GLU A 137 -6.82 -14.14 -0.14
N ASP A 138 -6.38 -12.99 0.37
CA ASP A 138 -4.97 -12.69 0.51
C ASP A 138 -4.45 -13.27 1.84
N LYS A 139 -3.33 -13.99 1.78
CA LYS A 139 -2.80 -14.71 2.94
C LYS A 139 -1.69 -13.96 3.68
N TYR A 140 -1.54 -12.66 3.47
CA TYR A 140 -0.50 -11.88 4.15
C TYR A 140 -0.63 -11.97 5.67
N GLU A 141 -1.80 -11.65 6.21
CA GLU A 141 -2.03 -11.63 7.66
C GLU A 141 -1.87 -13.03 8.28
N SER A 142 -2.39 -14.07 7.63
CA SER A 142 -2.23 -15.44 8.15
C SER A 142 -0.77 -15.89 8.19
N ASN A 143 0.04 -15.54 7.17
CA ASN A 143 1.48 -15.82 7.20
C ASN A 143 2.20 -14.98 8.26
N TYR A 144 1.80 -13.73 8.48
CA TYR A 144 2.35 -12.90 9.54
C TYR A 144 2.09 -13.51 10.93
N GLN A 145 0.87 -13.93 11.21
CA GLN A 145 0.50 -14.54 12.50
C GLN A 145 1.19 -15.90 12.72
N GLU A 146 1.38 -16.70 11.67
CA GLU A 146 2.21 -17.92 11.76
C GLU A 146 3.67 -17.61 12.13
N MET A 147 4.22 -16.51 11.62
CA MET A 147 5.58 -16.07 11.97
C MET A 147 5.66 -15.49 13.38
N VAL A 148 4.61 -14.83 13.88
CA VAL A 148 4.52 -14.42 15.29
C VAL A 148 4.57 -15.65 16.20
N GLN A 149 3.79 -16.69 15.89
CA GLN A 149 3.85 -17.94 16.63
C GLN A 149 5.25 -18.59 16.57
N ALA A 150 5.87 -18.63 15.38
CA ALA A 150 7.24 -19.15 15.25
C ALA A 150 8.25 -18.32 16.07
N LYS A 151 8.03 -17.01 16.24
CA LYS A 151 8.83 -16.18 17.14
C LYS A 151 8.67 -16.56 18.59
N ASP A 152 7.44 -16.71 19.06
CA ASP A 152 7.15 -17.07 20.45
C ASP A 152 7.69 -18.48 20.80
N GLU A 153 7.77 -19.36 19.80
CA GLU A 153 8.38 -20.69 19.89
C GLU A 153 9.92 -20.69 19.72
N GLY A 154 10.55 -19.54 19.46
CA GLY A 154 12.00 -19.44 19.27
C GLY A 154 12.52 -20.00 17.94
N ARG A 155 11.67 -20.16 16.92
CA ARG A 155 11.96 -20.80 15.62
C ARG A 155 12.23 -19.81 14.47
N LEU A 156 12.33 -18.50 14.70
CA LEU A 156 12.53 -17.52 13.61
C LEU A 156 13.79 -17.78 12.77
N ILE A 157 14.87 -18.26 13.38
CA ILE A 157 16.12 -18.57 12.64
C ILE A 157 15.90 -19.74 11.67
N GLU A 158 15.15 -20.76 12.08
CA GLU A 158 14.80 -21.90 11.22
C GLU A 158 13.90 -21.46 10.07
N GLU A 159 12.89 -20.63 10.37
CA GLU A 159 12.01 -20.05 9.35
C GLU A 159 12.78 -19.13 8.39
N PHE A 160 13.77 -18.37 8.86
CA PHE A 160 14.64 -17.58 7.98
C PHE A 160 15.35 -18.45 6.96
N HIS A 161 16.05 -19.51 7.38
CA HIS A 161 16.73 -20.41 6.44
C HIS A 161 15.73 -21.08 5.49
N HIS A 162 14.60 -21.54 6.01
CA HIS A 162 13.56 -22.17 5.19
C HIS A 162 13.02 -21.20 4.12
N VAL A 163 12.71 -19.96 4.49
CA VAL A 163 12.23 -18.94 3.56
C VAL A 163 13.30 -18.55 2.55
N PHE A 164 14.56 -18.40 2.99
CA PHE A 164 15.69 -18.09 2.13
C PHE A 164 15.85 -19.14 1.02
N ASP A 165 15.90 -20.43 1.38
CA ASP A 165 16.10 -21.53 0.43
C ASP A 165 14.99 -21.64 -0.63
N HIS A 166 13.76 -21.20 -0.29
CA HIS A 166 12.60 -21.29 -1.19
C HIS A 166 12.36 -20.03 -2.01
N LEU A 167 12.96 -18.89 -1.63
CA LEU A 167 12.85 -17.64 -2.37
C LEU A 167 14.06 -17.34 -3.22
N VAL A 168 15.26 -17.44 -2.66
CA VAL A 168 16.47 -16.95 -3.32
C VAL A 168 16.84 -17.88 -4.46
N GLY A 169 16.91 -17.31 -5.68
CA GLY A 169 17.16 -18.07 -6.91
C GLY A 169 15.96 -18.88 -7.40
N SER A 170 14.77 -18.72 -6.81
CA SER A 170 13.57 -19.41 -7.24
C SER A 170 12.96 -18.78 -8.51
N GLU A 171 12.74 -19.57 -9.55
CA GLU A 171 12.07 -19.09 -10.76
C GLU A 171 10.58 -18.79 -10.52
N ASN A 172 9.92 -19.61 -9.71
CA ASN A 172 8.48 -19.57 -9.43
C ASN A 172 8.20 -19.60 -7.92
N PRO A 173 8.53 -18.53 -7.18
CA PRO A 173 8.37 -18.48 -5.74
C PRO A 173 6.90 -18.50 -5.34
N GLU A 174 6.59 -19.29 -4.30
CA GLU A 174 5.24 -19.31 -3.72
C GLU A 174 4.96 -18.04 -2.91
N GLN A 175 3.72 -17.55 -2.99
CA GLN A 175 3.24 -16.37 -2.25
C GLN A 175 3.56 -16.42 -0.75
N LYS A 176 3.42 -17.60 -0.14
CA LYS A 176 3.62 -17.79 1.30
C LYS A 176 5.03 -17.38 1.73
N HIS A 177 6.06 -17.71 0.95
CA HIS A 177 7.43 -17.43 1.34
C HIS A 177 7.75 -15.94 1.26
N VAL A 178 7.23 -15.24 0.24
CA VAL A 178 7.36 -13.78 0.11
C VAL A 178 6.75 -13.08 1.33
N TYR A 179 5.56 -13.50 1.74
CA TYR A 179 4.90 -12.90 2.91
C TYR A 179 5.61 -13.22 4.21
N ARG A 180 6.11 -14.45 4.36
CA ARG A 180 6.94 -14.83 5.52
C ARG A 180 8.26 -14.06 5.56
N ALA A 181 8.89 -13.76 4.42
CA ALA A 181 10.08 -12.92 4.37
C ALA A 181 9.81 -11.49 4.87
N ILE A 182 8.68 -10.91 4.47
CA ILE A 182 8.26 -9.59 4.97
C ILE A 182 7.98 -9.65 6.48
N ALA A 183 7.23 -10.66 6.93
CA ALA A 183 6.92 -10.86 8.35
C ALA A 183 8.19 -11.09 9.20
N LEU A 184 9.14 -11.88 8.71
CA LEU A 184 10.45 -12.07 9.33
C LEU A 184 11.13 -10.73 9.59
N HIS A 185 11.09 -9.81 8.63
CA HIS A 185 11.71 -8.50 8.80
C HIS A 185 11.02 -7.63 9.85
N PHE A 186 9.68 -7.61 9.90
CA PHE A 186 8.95 -6.89 10.95
C PHE A 186 9.20 -7.47 12.35
N LEU A 187 9.39 -8.79 12.43
CA LEU A 187 9.58 -9.52 13.68
C LEU A 187 11.06 -9.65 14.09
N ALA A 188 11.99 -9.16 13.27
CA ALA A 188 13.43 -9.29 13.45
C ALA A 188 13.98 -8.40 14.57
N GLN A 189 13.74 -8.82 15.82
CA GLN A 189 14.40 -8.25 17.00
C GLN A 189 15.72 -8.99 17.28
N GLU A 190 16.69 -8.34 17.94
CA GLU A 190 18.03 -8.91 18.14
C GLU A 190 18.02 -10.26 18.87
N ASP A 191 17.11 -10.42 19.82
CA ASP A 191 16.93 -11.65 20.60
C ASP A 191 16.23 -12.76 19.81
N SER A 192 15.40 -12.40 18.83
CA SER A 192 14.63 -13.36 18.03
C SER A 192 15.37 -13.80 16.76
N LEU A 193 16.17 -12.91 16.17
CA LEU A 193 17.10 -13.18 15.09
C LEU A 193 18.48 -12.67 15.47
N MET A 194 19.44 -13.60 15.58
CA MET A 194 20.83 -13.27 15.93
C MET A 194 21.35 -12.13 15.05
N THR A 195 22.02 -11.14 15.64
CA THR A 195 22.58 -9.97 14.92
C THR A 195 23.42 -10.37 13.71
N LYS A 196 24.18 -11.47 13.81
CA LYS A 196 24.97 -12.02 12.69
C LYS A 196 24.14 -12.38 11.45
N VAL A 197 22.87 -12.78 11.62
CA VAL A 197 21.94 -13.08 10.53
C VAL A 197 21.42 -11.78 9.93
N ARG A 198 20.97 -10.84 10.77
CA ARG A 198 20.44 -9.54 10.33
C ARG A 198 21.48 -8.70 9.59
N SER A 199 22.75 -8.79 9.99
CA SER A 199 23.87 -8.11 9.34
C SER A 199 24.53 -8.95 8.24
N SER A 200 23.93 -10.07 7.84
CA SER A 200 24.51 -10.95 6.81
C SER A 200 24.10 -10.51 5.41
N PRO A 201 24.94 -10.76 4.39
CA PRO A 201 24.55 -10.58 2.99
C PRO A 201 23.32 -11.40 2.58
N ALA A 202 23.04 -12.51 3.27
CA ALA A 202 21.86 -13.34 3.01
C ALA A 202 20.56 -12.60 3.38
N TRP A 203 20.59 -11.77 4.43
CA TRP A 203 19.45 -10.94 4.80
C TRP A 203 19.16 -9.88 3.74
N GLU A 204 20.19 -9.16 3.30
CA GLU A 204 20.06 -8.15 2.24
C GLU A 204 19.55 -8.77 0.92
N LEU A 205 20.08 -9.93 0.55
CA LEU A 205 19.65 -10.67 -0.64
C LEU A 205 18.18 -11.11 -0.54
N LEU A 206 17.73 -11.55 0.63
CA LEU A 206 16.33 -11.92 0.85
C LEU A 206 15.39 -10.73 0.57
N ILE A 207 15.72 -9.53 1.08
CA ILE A 207 14.92 -8.32 0.86
C ILE A 207 14.89 -7.91 -0.61
N LEU A 208 16.05 -7.97 -1.28
CA LEU A 208 16.14 -7.70 -2.71
C LEU A 208 15.28 -8.65 -3.55
N GLU A 209 15.27 -9.95 -3.21
CA GLU A 209 14.47 -10.96 -3.90
C GLU A 209 12.97 -10.71 -3.73
N VAL A 210 12.50 -10.33 -2.53
CA VAL A 210 11.09 -9.95 -2.33
C VAL A 210 10.70 -8.80 -3.26
N GLY A 211 11.55 -7.77 -3.39
CA GLY A 211 11.37 -6.66 -4.34
C GLY A 211 11.28 -7.09 -5.79
N THR A 212 12.19 -7.96 -6.20
CA THR A 212 12.27 -8.49 -7.57
C THR A 212 11.03 -9.31 -7.92
N ILE A 213 10.61 -10.19 -7.01
CA ILE A 213 9.44 -11.05 -7.19
C ILE A 213 8.15 -10.22 -7.25
N ALA A 214 8.00 -9.25 -6.34
CA ALA A 214 6.83 -8.38 -6.31
C ALA A 214 6.68 -7.60 -7.63
N THR A 215 7.77 -7.04 -8.13
CA THR A 215 7.81 -6.32 -9.41
C THR A 215 7.48 -7.26 -10.58
N ARG A 216 8.01 -8.49 -10.58
CA ARG A 216 7.70 -9.52 -11.59
C ARG A 216 6.21 -9.85 -11.60
N TRP A 217 5.59 -10.04 -10.44
CA TRP A 217 4.15 -10.30 -10.34
C TRP A 217 3.29 -9.16 -10.85
N ILE A 218 3.66 -7.90 -10.56
CA ILE A 218 2.96 -6.73 -11.11
C ILE A 218 3.07 -6.69 -12.63
N ASN A 219 4.27 -6.91 -13.17
CA ASN A 219 4.51 -6.84 -14.60
C ASN A 219 3.82 -7.96 -15.41
N THR A 220 3.24 -8.99 -14.78
CA THR A 220 2.43 -9.98 -15.54
C THR A 220 1.07 -9.42 -15.97
N GLY A 221 0.60 -8.32 -15.35
CA GLY A 221 -0.72 -7.73 -15.62
C GLY A 221 -1.91 -8.60 -15.18
N GLU A 222 -1.67 -9.73 -14.53
CA GLU A 222 -2.75 -10.56 -13.98
C GLU A 222 -3.29 -9.87 -12.71
N PRO A 223 -4.61 -9.62 -12.57
CA PRO A 223 -5.15 -8.84 -11.45
C PRO A 223 -4.73 -9.37 -10.07
N ILE A 224 -4.74 -10.70 -9.89
CA ILE A 224 -4.35 -11.34 -8.63
C ILE A 224 -2.85 -11.20 -8.37
N LYS A 225 -1.98 -11.38 -9.37
CA LYS A 225 -0.53 -11.23 -9.18
C LYS A 225 -0.16 -9.77 -8.93
N THR A 226 -0.82 -8.85 -9.63
CA THR A 226 -0.68 -7.40 -9.43
C THR A 226 -1.00 -7.02 -7.99
N TRP A 227 -2.12 -7.51 -7.45
CA TRP A 227 -2.48 -7.34 -6.04
C TRP A 227 -1.40 -7.84 -5.09
N ARG A 228 -0.92 -9.07 -5.31
CA ARG A 228 0.11 -9.70 -4.47
C ARG A 228 1.41 -8.91 -4.48
N GLY A 229 1.79 -8.39 -5.64
CA GLY A 229 2.98 -7.56 -5.78
C GLY A 229 2.81 -6.22 -5.08
N ILE A 230 1.65 -5.55 -5.21
CA ILE A 230 1.34 -4.31 -4.46
C ILE A 230 1.43 -4.56 -2.95
N MET A 231 0.88 -5.67 -2.46
CA MET A 231 0.97 -6.06 -1.06
C MET A 231 2.41 -6.27 -0.60
N ALA A 232 3.21 -6.99 -1.39
CA ALA A 232 4.61 -7.23 -1.07
C ALA A 232 5.44 -5.92 -1.05
N LEU A 233 5.26 -5.05 -2.06
CA LEU A 233 5.90 -3.74 -2.11
C LEU A 233 5.46 -2.83 -0.96
N SER A 234 4.19 -2.84 -0.58
CA SER A 234 3.66 -2.11 0.59
C SER A 234 4.31 -2.58 1.90
N GLY A 235 4.46 -3.90 2.06
CA GLY A 235 5.19 -4.49 3.18
C GLY A 235 6.64 -3.99 3.25
N MET A 236 7.39 -4.05 2.14
CA MET A 236 8.77 -3.56 2.11
C MET A 236 8.88 -2.04 2.25
N PHE A 237 7.96 -1.27 1.69
CA PHE A 237 7.92 0.18 1.84
C PHE A 237 7.76 0.58 3.32
N ARG A 238 6.92 -0.12 4.07
CA ARG A 238 6.77 0.07 5.53
C ARG A 238 8.04 -0.25 6.32
N LEU A 239 8.92 -1.09 5.78
CA LEU A 239 10.26 -1.36 6.32
C LEU A 239 11.27 -0.27 5.96
N GLY A 240 10.86 0.73 5.18
CA GLY A 240 11.69 1.82 4.70
C GLY A 240 12.53 1.45 3.48
N GLU A 241 12.17 0.42 2.72
CA GLU A 241 12.85 0.09 1.47
C GLU A 241 12.46 1.09 0.37
N ILE A 242 13.36 2.03 0.06
CA ILE A 242 13.10 3.16 -0.84
C ILE A 242 12.76 2.69 -2.26
N TYR A 243 13.49 1.70 -2.78
CA TYR A 243 13.19 1.14 -4.12
C TYR A 243 11.81 0.49 -4.16
N ALA A 244 11.37 -0.16 -3.08
CA ALA A 244 10.04 -0.72 -2.99
C ALA A 244 8.95 0.36 -2.96
N GLY A 245 9.16 1.46 -2.22
CA GLY A 245 8.26 2.62 -2.22
C GLY A 245 8.10 3.25 -3.60
N HIS A 246 9.21 3.41 -4.33
CA HIS A 246 9.21 3.90 -5.70
C HIS A 246 8.40 2.99 -6.65
N GLN A 247 8.64 1.68 -6.61
CA GLN A 247 7.90 0.70 -7.42
C GLN A 247 6.42 0.63 -7.03
N LEU A 248 6.10 0.79 -5.75
CA LEU A 248 4.73 0.80 -5.24
C LEU A 248 3.95 1.98 -5.80
N ALA A 249 4.51 3.20 -5.71
CA ALA A 249 3.89 4.40 -6.25
C ALA A 249 3.64 4.28 -7.76
N GLN A 250 4.64 3.81 -8.52
CA GLN A 250 4.47 3.57 -9.96
C GLN A 250 3.35 2.58 -10.27
N SER A 251 3.28 1.51 -9.46
CA SER A 251 2.30 0.45 -9.67
C SER A 251 0.88 0.93 -9.40
N LEU A 252 0.67 1.65 -8.30
CA LEU A 252 -0.62 2.26 -7.94
C LEU A 252 -1.07 3.31 -8.97
N PHE A 253 -0.12 3.96 -9.67
CA PHE A 253 -0.44 4.99 -10.65
C PHE A 253 -0.76 4.43 -12.05
N TYR A 254 0.00 3.44 -12.52
CA TYR A 254 -0.06 2.97 -13.92
C TYR A 254 -0.36 1.48 -14.13
N LYS A 255 0.07 0.60 -13.22
CA LYS A 255 0.14 -0.85 -13.47
C LYS A 255 -0.96 -1.64 -12.78
N ALA A 256 -1.60 -1.07 -11.76
CA ALA A 256 -2.77 -1.67 -11.13
C ALA A 256 -3.88 -1.89 -12.17
N ASP A 257 -4.72 -2.91 -11.97
CA ASP A 257 -5.94 -3.02 -12.76
C ASP A 257 -6.77 -1.72 -12.64
N THR A 258 -7.58 -1.39 -13.64
CA THR A 258 -8.22 -0.07 -13.74
C THR A 258 -9.00 0.32 -12.47
N THR A 259 -9.57 -0.66 -11.78
CA THR A 259 -10.28 -0.50 -10.50
C THR A 259 -9.38 -0.16 -9.32
N ARG A 260 -8.11 -0.56 -9.36
CA ARG A 260 -7.14 -0.43 -8.27
C ARG A 260 -6.09 0.65 -8.50
N ILE A 261 -6.15 1.36 -9.62
CA ILE A 261 -5.41 2.59 -9.77
C ILE A 261 -5.83 3.55 -8.66
N ASP A 262 -4.87 3.95 -7.84
CA ASP A 262 -5.07 4.82 -6.69
C ASP A 262 -4.03 5.94 -6.75
N LYS A 263 -4.32 6.94 -7.58
CA LYS A 263 -3.40 8.07 -7.83
C LYS A 263 -3.13 8.88 -6.57
N GLN A 264 -4.10 8.95 -5.65
CA GLN A 264 -3.94 9.63 -4.37
C GLN A 264 -2.94 8.90 -3.49
N LEU A 265 -3.11 7.58 -3.31
CA LEU A 265 -2.13 6.79 -2.56
C LEU A 265 -0.76 6.78 -3.24
N ALA A 266 -0.71 6.74 -4.57
CA ALA A 266 0.54 6.84 -5.32
C ALA A 266 1.28 8.15 -5.01
N LEU A 267 0.56 9.28 -4.92
CA LEU A 267 1.11 10.57 -4.52
C LEU A 267 1.68 10.52 -3.09
N GLU A 268 0.91 10.02 -2.13
CA GLU A 268 1.36 9.90 -0.73
C GLU A 268 2.63 9.04 -0.62
N VAL A 269 2.63 7.87 -1.28
CA VAL A 269 3.77 6.95 -1.27
C VAL A 269 4.99 7.59 -1.94
N ILE A 270 4.85 8.28 -3.08
CA ILE A 270 6.02 8.87 -3.76
C ILE A 270 6.60 10.06 -2.98
N GLU A 271 5.77 10.89 -2.34
CA GLU A 271 6.26 11.98 -1.48
C GLU A 271 7.02 11.44 -0.26
N MET A 272 6.46 10.44 0.42
CA MET A 272 7.15 9.78 1.54
C MET A 272 8.43 9.08 1.12
N THR A 273 8.42 8.39 -0.02
CA THR A 273 9.60 7.69 -0.55
C THR A 273 10.72 8.68 -0.88
N PHE A 274 10.39 9.82 -1.48
CA PHE A 274 11.37 10.84 -1.85
C PHE A 274 11.98 11.50 -0.61
N GLU A 275 11.17 11.76 0.42
CA GLU A 275 11.67 12.30 1.69
C GLU A 275 12.62 11.32 2.39
N GLN A 276 12.27 10.03 2.45
CA GLN A 276 13.18 8.99 2.98
C GLN A 276 14.49 8.92 2.18
N TYR A 277 14.41 9.03 0.85
CA TYR A 277 15.58 9.09 -0.02
C TYR A 277 16.47 10.29 0.29
N ARG A 278 15.90 11.49 0.44
CA ARG A 278 16.64 12.71 0.80
C ARG A 278 17.38 12.58 2.12
N GLN A 279 16.76 11.96 3.11
CA GLN A 279 17.36 11.75 4.42
C GLN A 279 18.51 10.73 4.36
N ARG A 280 18.33 9.60 3.67
CA ARG A 280 19.33 8.52 3.66
C ARG A 280 20.52 8.77 2.75
N ARG A 281 20.32 9.40 1.59
CA ARG A 281 21.41 9.63 0.60
C ARG A 281 22.55 10.49 1.13
N ALA A 282 22.31 11.28 2.19
CA ALA A 282 23.34 12.08 2.85
C ALA A 282 24.35 11.22 3.61
N GLN A 283 24.00 9.96 3.91
CA GLN A 283 24.78 9.05 4.74
C GLN A 283 25.39 7.93 3.91
N VAL A 284 24.59 7.31 3.02
CA VAL A 284 25.00 6.14 2.23
C VAL A 284 24.36 6.14 0.84
N PRO A 285 24.98 5.49 -0.17
CA PRO A 285 24.31 5.21 -1.43
C PRO A 285 23.02 4.43 -1.20
N VAL A 286 21.91 4.91 -1.76
CA VAL A 286 20.58 4.30 -1.59
C VAL A 286 20.30 3.25 -2.66
N PHE A 287 20.70 3.51 -3.90
CA PHE A 287 20.47 2.62 -5.03
C PHE A 287 21.77 1.95 -5.44
N ALA A 288 21.70 0.64 -5.73
CA ALA A 288 22.83 -0.11 -6.28
C ALA A 288 23.09 0.23 -7.76
N HIS A 289 22.08 0.70 -8.49
CA HIS A 289 22.15 1.08 -9.90
C HIS A 289 21.80 2.57 -10.08
N GLY A 290 22.58 3.29 -10.87
CA GLY A 290 22.39 4.73 -11.10
C GLY A 290 21.07 5.09 -11.77
N ASP A 291 20.56 4.21 -12.64
CA ASP A 291 19.29 4.43 -13.35
C ASP A 291 18.08 4.45 -12.40
N SER A 292 18.14 3.68 -11.29
CA SER A 292 17.06 3.63 -10.30
C SER A 292 16.83 4.97 -9.59
N GLU A 293 17.90 5.77 -9.42
CA GLU A 293 17.75 7.13 -8.90
C GLU A 293 17.02 8.02 -9.91
N THR A 294 17.42 7.97 -11.18
CA THR A 294 16.76 8.76 -12.23
C THR A 294 15.28 8.37 -12.36
N ASP A 295 14.97 7.07 -12.27
CA ASP A 295 13.60 6.56 -12.30
C ASP A 295 12.77 7.08 -11.11
N LEU A 296 13.34 7.19 -9.90
CA LEU A 296 12.66 7.81 -8.76
C LEU A 296 12.22 9.24 -9.07
N TYR A 297 13.11 10.07 -9.64
CA TYR A 297 12.79 11.46 -9.96
C TYR A 297 11.77 11.55 -11.09
N ARG A 298 11.89 10.70 -12.11
CA ARG A 298 10.92 10.66 -13.23
C ARG A 298 9.53 10.29 -12.73
N ASN A 299 9.43 9.23 -11.92
CA ASN A 299 8.15 8.83 -11.32
C ASN A 299 7.59 9.92 -10.40
N TYR A 300 8.43 10.60 -9.62
CA TYR A 300 8.00 11.76 -8.82
C TYR A 300 7.39 12.85 -9.68
N ASN A 301 8.09 13.28 -10.73
CA ASN A 301 7.60 14.31 -11.66
C ASN A 301 6.23 13.92 -12.21
N THR A 302 6.13 12.73 -12.79
CA THR A 302 4.92 12.27 -13.46
C THR A 302 3.72 12.20 -12.51
N ILE A 303 3.90 11.69 -11.29
CA ILE A 303 2.82 11.55 -10.31
C ILE A 303 2.38 12.93 -9.80
N VAL A 304 3.32 13.81 -9.46
CA VAL A 304 3.01 15.14 -8.92
C VAL A 304 2.42 16.07 -9.97
N VAL A 305 2.90 16.01 -11.22
CA VAL A 305 2.31 16.75 -12.35
C VAL A 305 0.83 16.42 -12.52
N GLU A 306 0.50 15.13 -12.47
CA GLU A 306 -0.88 14.68 -12.55
C GLU A 306 -1.72 15.18 -11.36
N ALA A 307 -1.16 15.15 -10.15
CA ALA A 307 -1.84 15.66 -8.96
C ALA A 307 -2.15 17.16 -9.07
N ILE A 308 -1.17 17.98 -9.47
CA ILE A 308 -1.40 19.42 -9.71
C ILE A 308 -2.47 19.63 -10.78
N ARG A 309 -2.41 18.86 -11.87
CA ARG A 309 -3.39 18.95 -12.97
C ARG A 309 -4.81 18.67 -12.50
N ASN A 310 -4.99 17.79 -11.53
CA ASN A 310 -6.31 17.36 -11.04
C ASN A 310 -6.78 18.09 -9.78
N SER A 311 -5.90 18.84 -9.09
CA SER A 311 -6.27 19.61 -7.90
C SER A 311 -6.69 21.04 -8.24
N ASP A 312 -7.78 21.51 -7.64
CA ASP A 312 -8.23 22.90 -7.73
C ASP A 312 -8.08 23.64 -6.39
N ASP A 313 -7.50 23.00 -5.38
CA ASP A 313 -7.17 23.63 -4.09
C ASP A 313 -5.89 24.48 -4.24
N PRO A 314 -5.97 25.82 -4.07
CA PRO A 314 -4.81 26.70 -4.19
C PRO A 314 -3.64 26.31 -3.26
N VAL A 315 -3.94 25.83 -2.05
CA VAL A 315 -2.90 25.46 -1.07
C VAL A 315 -2.15 24.21 -1.52
N GLU A 316 -2.89 23.22 -2.02
CA GLU A 316 -2.31 22.00 -2.55
C GLU A 316 -1.51 22.26 -3.83
N VAL A 317 -2.05 23.06 -4.76
CA VAL A 317 -1.37 23.42 -6.01
C VAL A 317 -0.06 24.16 -5.74
N ASP A 318 -0.05 25.14 -4.83
CA ASP A 318 1.17 25.84 -4.42
C ASP A 318 2.21 24.87 -3.83
N ARG A 319 1.81 24.06 -2.84
CA ARG A 319 2.68 23.07 -2.18
C ARG A 319 3.31 22.10 -3.18
N LEU A 320 2.49 21.48 -4.03
CA LEU A 320 2.95 20.49 -5.01
C LEU A 320 3.84 21.12 -6.08
N THR A 321 3.51 22.33 -6.55
CA THR A 321 4.32 23.04 -7.56
C THR A 321 5.71 23.37 -7.01
N ARG A 322 5.81 23.90 -5.79
CA ARG A 322 7.09 24.20 -5.14
C ARG A 322 7.94 22.94 -4.96
N ASN A 323 7.32 21.86 -4.49
CA ASN A 323 8.01 20.58 -4.31
C ASN A 323 8.53 20.02 -5.64
N LEU A 324 7.69 20.02 -6.68
CA LEU A 324 8.03 19.57 -8.03
C LEU A 324 9.21 20.33 -8.60
N VAL A 325 9.15 21.67 -8.61
CA VAL A 325 10.23 22.51 -9.11
C VAL A 325 11.52 22.28 -8.33
N THR A 326 11.44 22.18 -7.01
CA THR A 326 12.63 21.93 -6.16
C THR A 326 13.31 20.62 -6.56
N ILE A 327 12.54 19.55 -6.74
CA ILE A 327 13.06 18.24 -7.16
C ILE A 327 13.60 18.29 -8.59
N GLN A 328 12.95 19.06 -9.47
CA GLN A 328 13.42 19.21 -10.85
C GLN A 328 14.77 19.94 -10.95
N LEU A 329 14.93 21.01 -10.18
CA LEU A 329 16.21 21.73 -10.09
C LEU A 329 17.29 20.84 -9.51
N GLU A 330 16.96 20.03 -8.52
CA GLU A 330 17.88 19.05 -7.94
C GLU A 330 18.33 18.01 -8.98
N GLY A 331 17.40 17.44 -9.75
CA GLY A 331 17.72 16.54 -10.86
C GLY A 331 18.58 17.20 -11.93
N ALA A 332 18.32 18.47 -12.24
CA ALA A 332 19.11 19.26 -13.18
C ALA A 332 20.56 19.52 -12.70
N GLU A 333 20.75 19.72 -11.39
CA GLU A 333 22.08 19.83 -10.76
C GLU A 333 22.86 18.53 -10.84
N LYS A 334 22.17 17.40 -10.65
CA LYS A 334 22.71 16.05 -10.86
C LYS A 334 22.93 15.68 -12.32
N ARG A 335 22.61 16.57 -13.27
CA ARG A 335 22.70 16.37 -14.72
C ARG A 335 21.84 15.21 -15.24
N MET A 336 20.72 14.95 -14.58
CA MET A 336 19.72 14.04 -15.11
C MET A 336 19.11 14.64 -16.39
N GLU A 337 19.09 13.84 -17.45
CA GLU A 337 18.57 14.27 -18.76
C GLU A 337 17.10 14.71 -18.67
N GLY A 338 16.74 15.78 -19.36
CA GLY A 338 15.37 16.33 -19.39
C GLY A 338 15.02 17.27 -18.22
N PHE A 339 15.56 17.04 -17.01
CA PHE A 339 15.13 17.76 -15.79
C PHE A 339 15.32 19.27 -15.83
N ALA A 340 16.39 19.76 -16.47
CA ALA A 340 16.60 21.19 -16.64
C ALA A 340 15.53 21.82 -17.55
N ALA A 341 15.09 21.11 -18.59
CA ALA A 341 14.01 21.55 -19.47
C ALA A 341 12.66 21.50 -18.75
N CYS A 342 12.40 20.44 -17.96
CA CYS A 342 11.21 20.31 -17.12
C CYS A 342 11.02 21.51 -16.18
N ALA A 343 12.07 21.87 -15.44
CA ALA A 343 12.04 23.02 -14.53
C ALA A 343 11.77 24.34 -15.28
N LEU A 344 12.38 24.53 -16.44
CA LEU A 344 12.19 25.73 -17.25
C LEU A 344 10.77 25.80 -17.84
N CYS A 345 10.14 24.68 -18.21
CA CYS A 345 8.76 24.67 -18.69
C CYS A 345 7.76 25.19 -17.63
N ILE A 346 8.02 24.96 -16.34
CA ILE A 346 7.20 25.49 -15.24
C ILE A 346 7.60 26.93 -14.88
N LEU A 347 8.89 27.23 -14.80
CA LEU A 347 9.34 28.52 -14.27
C LEU A 347 9.29 29.65 -15.30
N THR A 348 9.45 29.33 -16.58
CA THR A 348 9.59 30.34 -17.63
C THR A 348 8.52 30.16 -18.72
N PRO A 349 7.49 31.02 -18.76
CA PRO A 349 6.40 30.94 -19.75
C PRO A 349 6.88 30.90 -21.21
N ASP A 350 7.97 31.61 -21.51
CA ASP A 350 8.52 31.72 -22.87
C ASP A 350 9.43 30.54 -23.26
N PHE A 351 9.66 29.58 -22.36
CA PHE A 351 10.45 28.40 -22.68
C PHE A 351 9.55 27.35 -23.35
N LEU A 352 9.78 27.17 -24.65
CA LEU A 352 9.08 26.16 -25.43
C LEU A 352 9.58 24.75 -25.05
N PRO A 353 8.68 23.76 -25.03
CA PRO A 353 9.07 22.39 -24.73
C PRO A 353 10.04 21.87 -25.80
N LEU A 354 11.01 21.06 -25.37
CA LEU A 354 11.93 20.39 -26.29
C LEU A 354 11.23 19.17 -26.90
N HIS A 355 10.63 19.37 -28.07
CA HIS A 355 9.93 18.31 -28.81
C HIS A 355 10.86 17.12 -29.11
N GLY A 356 10.35 15.91 -28.85
CA GLY A 356 11.06 14.66 -29.15
C GLY A 356 12.21 14.28 -28.22
N VAL A 357 12.47 15.06 -27.16
CA VAL A 357 13.52 14.77 -26.15
C VAL A 357 12.92 14.07 -24.92
N ASP A 358 11.85 14.62 -24.35
CA ASP A 358 11.13 14.01 -23.22
C ASP A 358 9.65 14.40 -23.28
N PRO A 359 8.71 13.43 -23.41
CA PRO A 359 7.27 13.70 -23.39
C PRO A 359 6.79 14.47 -22.14
N GLU A 360 7.51 14.36 -21.02
CA GLU A 360 7.16 15.08 -19.80
C GLU A 360 7.36 16.60 -19.93
N ASN A 361 8.28 17.07 -20.81
CA ASN A 361 8.46 18.51 -21.05
C ASN A 361 7.20 19.17 -21.62
N GLU A 362 6.53 18.49 -22.56
CA GLU A 362 5.30 18.99 -23.19
C GLU A 362 4.16 19.05 -22.16
N ARG A 363 4.01 17.98 -21.36
CA ARG A 363 2.99 17.92 -20.30
C ARG A 363 3.20 19.01 -19.24
N LEU A 364 4.45 19.34 -18.92
CA LEU A 364 4.80 20.41 -17.99
C LEU A 364 4.54 21.81 -18.56
N HIS A 365 4.82 22.00 -19.84
CA HIS A 365 4.49 23.25 -20.52
C HIS A 365 2.98 23.48 -20.55
N GLU A 366 2.16 22.44 -20.77
CA GLU A 366 0.70 22.55 -20.64
C GLU A 366 0.27 22.88 -19.20
N LEU A 367 0.90 22.23 -18.20
CA LEU A 367 0.62 22.46 -16.78
C LEU A 367 0.88 23.92 -16.37
N ARG A 368 1.84 24.59 -17.01
CA ARG A 368 2.21 25.99 -16.73
C ARG A 368 1.01 26.94 -16.76
N HIS A 369 0.11 26.75 -17.71
CA HIS A 369 -1.10 27.56 -17.86
C HIS A 369 -2.05 27.38 -16.68
N LYS A 370 -2.17 26.16 -16.16
CA LYS A 370 -2.94 25.90 -14.94
C LYS A 370 -2.31 26.64 -13.75
N ILE A 371 -0.99 26.51 -13.58
CA ILE A 371 -0.26 27.14 -12.47
C ILE A 371 -0.41 28.68 -12.49
N SER A 372 -0.41 29.32 -13.66
CA SER A 372 -0.62 30.78 -13.76
C SER A 372 -1.97 31.28 -13.26
N ALA A 373 -2.97 30.39 -13.14
CA ALA A 373 -4.26 30.77 -12.58
C ALA A 373 -4.23 30.98 -11.05
N PHE A 374 -3.12 30.60 -10.39
CA PHE A 374 -2.94 30.70 -8.94
C PHE A 374 -1.93 31.83 -8.62
N PRO A 375 -2.38 33.02 -8.16
CA PRO A 375 -1.54 34.21 -8.08
C PRO A 375 -0.27 34.06 -7.22
N ASP A 376 -0.38 33.42 -6.06
CA ASP A 376 0.75 33.26 -5.13
C ASP A 376 1.81 32.30 -5.69
N THR A 377 1.36 31.19 -6.29
CA THR A 377 2.23 30.22 -6.96
C THR A 377 2.91 30.85 -8.18
N GLU A 378 2.17 31.63 -8.96
CA GLU A 378 2.67 32.36 -10.13
C GLU A 378 3.74 33.38 -9.74
N ALA A 379 3.48 34.17 -8.70
CA ALA A 379 4.42 35.15 -8.19
C ALA A 379 5.74 34.49 -7.77
N TRP A 380 5.66 33.36 -7.08
CA TRP A 380 6.83 32.58 -6.69
C TRP A 380 7.60 32.01 -7.89
N CYS A 381 6.91 31.44 -8.88
CA CYS A 381 7.54 30.95 -10.11
C CYS A 381 8.28 32.08 -10.84
N CYS A 382 7.65 33.25 -10.98
CA CYS A 382 8.24 34.43 -11.59
C CYS A 382 9.48 34.92 -10.84
N GLU A 383 9.41 34.99 -9.50
CA GLU A 383 10.55 35.37 -8.67
C GLU A 383 11.73 34.41 -8.88
N LEU A 384 11.48 33.10 -8.77
CA LEU A 384 12.52 32.08 -8.91
C LEU A 384 13.16 32.10 -10.31
N ALA A 385 12.37 32.35 -11.36
CA ALA A 385 12.84 32.43 -12.74
C ALA A 385 13.88 33.55 -12.97
N THR A 386 13.88 34.60 -12.14
CA THR A 386 14.84 35.71 -12.25
C THR A 386 16.20 35.44 -11.61
N THR A 387 16.32 34.35 -10.84
CA THR A 387 17.53 34.02 -10.09
C THR A 387 18.71 33.66 -11.02
N PRO A 388 19.96 33.86 -10.58
CA PRO A 388 21.14 33.49 -11.37
C PRO A 388 21.19 32.00 -11.74
N GLN A 389 20.69 31.12 -10.87
CA GLN A 389 20.64 29.67 -11.10
C GLN A 389 19.78 29.34 -12.32
N ILE A 390 18.57 29.89 -12.41
CA ILE A 390 17.66 29.65 -13.54
C ILE A 390 18.18 30.28 -14.83
N LYS A 391 18.77 31.49 -14.76
CA LYS A 391 19.42 32.12 -15.92
C LYS A 391 20.56 31.25 -16.47
N SER A 392 21.36 30.65 -15.60
CA SER A 392 22.42 29.71 -15.96
C SER A 392 21.88 28.43 -16.60
N LEU A 393 20.80 27.86 -16.05
CA LEU A 393 20.12 26.69 -16.65
C LEU A 393 19.58 27.01 -18.06
N LYS A 394 18.89 28.14 -18.23
CA LYS A 394 18.34 28.58 -19.53
C LYS A 394 19.43 28.77 -20.58
N ALA A 395 20.63 29.22 -20.20
CA ALA A 395 21.75 29.39 -21.11
C ALA A 395 22.28 28.07 -21.70
N ARG A 396 21.99 26.92 -21.08
CA ARG A 396 22.41 25.59 -21.58
C ARG A 396 21.65 25.14 -22.83
N PHE A 397 20.54 25.79 -23.17
CA PHE A 397 19.64 25.44 -24.28
C PHE A 397 19.63 26.47 -25.41
N LYS A 398 20.58 27.41 -25.42
CA LYS A 398 20.70 28.46 -26.44
C LYS A 398 21.64 28.09 -27.57
#